data_AF-A0AA88KFI0-F1
#
_entry.id   AF-A0AA88KFI0-F1
#
_cell.length_a   1.000
_cell.length_b   1.000
_cell.length_c   1.000
_cell.angle_alpha   90.00
_cell.angle_beta   90.00
_cell.angle_gamma   90.00
#
_symmetry.space_group_name_H-M   'P 1'
#
loop_
_entity.id
_entity.type
_entity.pdbx_description
1 polymer ?
#
loop_
_entity_poly.entity_id
_entity_poly.type
_entity_poly.pdbx_seq_one_letter_code
_entity_poly.pdbx_strand_id
1 'polypeptide(L)'
;MTCFTQEHSLTCGLTNQLFELATCLAISAKLGAKQFILPSICSDGNWGLCYCSKSQQYSTFFNLQRMKRLAKERFGITIYEYEESQTYLQDVSEELFRLQDNTLYLKPLSEAAEIIYDMSTKKKNYLEHGVLNIGFAWGRWKGDKFEEDMLYLTFFDLFYPSMAVKRVIDDWAWKTKHFDSNGPLIVIHNQIPTSEGIYPGCQRTEINDYVSLITREMSLGKKTRVLLIGSGFELKTSESLRLSEFSSAHSIHVYSQSDIMRITADHQLHNSLAAFWIAIEADHFIATTCESQFLSHIVTIRMLLGRPVCSLTDVTKSIHPNAYPSKFKNNGEYNGRVPYRFPHPYQGSLYTLEKCKFPLQNRIL
;
A
#
# COMPACT_ATOMS: atom_id res chain seq x y z
N MET A 1 -11.12 -6.82 20.26
CA MET A 1 -9.84 -6.07 20.11
C MET A 1 -9.98 -5.03 19.02
N THR A 2 -9.13 -4.01 19.03
CA THR A 2 -9.03 -2.93 18.02
C THR A 2 -7.63 -2.30 18.02
N CYS A 3 -7.35 -1.35 17.14
CA CYS A 3 -6.09 -0.58 17.01
C CYS A 3 -6.36 0.88 16.60
N PHE A 4 -7.15 1.59 17.39
CA PHE A 4 -7.37 3.02 17.19
C PHE A 4 -6.15 3.81 17.63
N THR A 5 -5.61 4.70 16.80
CA THR A 5 -4.47 5.57 17.18
C THR A 5 -4.84 7.02 17.49
N GLN A 6 -5.81 7.57 16.75
CA GLN A 6 -6.34 8.93 16.94
C GLN A 6 -7.77 8.96 16.37
N GLU A 7 -8.74 9.50 17.10
CA GLU A 7 -10.13 9.67 16.62
C GLU A 7 -10.72 8.38 15.98
N HIS A 8 -10.39 7.22 16.53
CA HIS A 8 -10.84 5.91 16.04
C HIS A 8 -10.38 5.54 14.61
N SER A 9 -9.29 6.14 14.15
CA SER A 9 -8.70 5.94 12.83
C SER A 9 -7.30 5.31 12.87
N LEU A 10 -6.86 4.82 11.72
CA LEU A 10 -5.50 4.35 11.44
C LEU A 10 -4.58 5.50 11.00
N THR A 11 -3.29 5.22 10.85
CA THR A 11 -2.31 6.17 10.28
C THR A 11 -2.65 6.63 8.85
N CYS A 12 -2.07 7.74 8.37
CA CYS A 12 -2.39 8.26 7.04
C CYS A 12 -1.75 7.44 5.90
N GLY A 13 -2.39 7.48 4.72
CA GLY A 13 -1.89 6.87 3.48
C GLY A 13 -2.42 5.45 3.28
N LEU A 14 -2.91 5.15 2.07
CA LEU A 14 -3.65 3.92 1.77
C LEU A 14 -2.92 2.66 2.23
N THR A 15 -1.69 2.45 1.77
CA THR A 15 -0.99 1.19 2.03
C THR A 15 -0.50 1.06 3.47
N ASN A 16 -0.21 2.16 4.15
CA ASN A 16 0.12 2.15 5.57
C ASN A 16 -1.08 1.70 6.40
N GLN A 17 -2.28 2.20 6.08
CA GLN A 17 -3.53 1.78 6.72
C GLN A 17 -3.81 0.29 6.50
N LEU A 18 -3.70 -0.17 5.25
CA LEU A 18 -3.91 -1.59 4.93
C LEU A 18 -2.96 -2.49 5.71
N PHE A 19 -1.69 -2.10 5.84
CA PHE A 19 -0.70 -2.86 6.58
C PHE A 19 -0.92 -2.82 8.10
N GLU A 20 -1.21 -1.65 8.66
CA GLU A 20 -1.50 -1.51 10.08
C GLU A 20 -2.70 -2.36 10.46
N LEU A 21 -3.76 -2.34 9.63
CA LEU A 21 -4.95 -3.15 9.81
C LEU A 21 -4.65 -4.65 9.68
N ALA A 22 -3.85 -5.06 8.69
CA ALA A 22 -3.43 -6.45 8.54
C ALA A 22 -2.64 -6.95 9.75
N THR A 23 -1.70 -6.13 10.23
CA THR A 23 -0.85 -6.44 11.40
C THR A 23 -1.70 -6.58 12.65
N CYS A 24 -2.59 -5.62 12.87
CA CYS A 24 -3.50 -5.61 14.01
C CYS A 24 -4.45 -6.82 14.00
N LEU A 25 -5.00 -7.20 12.85
CA LEU A 25 -5.82 -8.40 12.69
C LEU A 25 -5.02 -9.68 12.93
N ALA A 26 -3.80 -9.79 12.38
CA ALA A 26 -2.93 -10.95 12.56
C ALA A 26 -2.58 -11.17 14.02
N ILE A 27 -2.16 -10.12 14.71
CA ILE A 27 -1.86 -10.14 16.14
C ILE A 27 -3.11 -10.51 16.96
N SER A 28 -4.25 -9.88 16.65
CA SER A 28 -5.51 -10.17 17.35
C SER A 28 -5.94 -11.63 17.18
N ALA A 29 -5.80 -12.18 15.96
CA ALA A 29 -6.05 -13.58 15.67
C ALA A 29 -5.12 -14.49 16.48
N LYS A 30 -3.82 -14.16 16.52
CA LYS A 30 -2.79 -14.92 17.23
C LYS A 30 -3.02 -14.92 18.75
N LEU A 31 -3.49 -13.80 19.31
CA LEU A 31 -3.87 -13.67 20.71
C LEU A 31 -5.22 -14.33 21.04
N GLY A 32 -5.92 -14.89 20.04
CA GLY A 32 -7.17 -15.63 20.24
C GLY A 32 -8.42 -14.77 20.32
N ALA A 33 -8.37 -13.51 19.88
CA ALA A 33 -9.54 -12.64 19.83
C ALA A 33 -10.66 -13.26 19.01
N LYS A 34 -11.90 -13.21 19.52
CA LYS A 34 -13.10 -13.69 18.80
C LYS A 34 -13.83 -12.58 18.07
N GLN A 35 -13.60 -11.34 18.48
CA GLN A 35 -14.25 -10.15 17.94
C GLN A 35 -13.22 -9.06 17.69
N PHE A 36 -13.37 -8.38 16.57
CA PHE A 36 -12.50 -7.29 16.16
C PHE A 36 -13.35 -6.12 15.64
N ILE A 37 -13.08 -4.93 16.15
CA ILE A 37 -13.74 -3.70 15.72
C ILE A 37 -12.81 -3.01 14.73
N LEU A 38 -13.31 -2.75 13.52
CA LEU A 38 -12.54 -2.08 12.49
C LEU A 38 -12.34 -0.60 12.85
N PRO A 39 -11.11 -0.10 12.72
CA PRO A 39 -10.86 1.33 12.71
C PRO A 39 -11.41 1.98 11.42
N SER A 40 -11.75 3.26 11.53
CA SER A 40 -12.12 4.07 10.38
C SER A 40 -10.91 4.31 9.47
N ILE A 41 -11.17 4.49 8.18
CA ILE A 41 -10.17 4.74 7.16
C ILE A 41 -9.99 6.25 6.98
N CYS A 42 -8.75 6.70 7.11
CA CYS A 42 -8.37 8.06 6.78
C CYS A 42 -8.42 8.31 5.27
N SER A 43 -9.29 9.23 4.86
CA SER A 43 -9.66 9.46 3.45
C SER A 43 -9.00 10.66 2.77
N ASP A 44 -8.37 11.54 3.55
CA ASP A 44 -7.81 12.82 3.10
C ASP A 44 -6.35 13.05 3.54
N GLY A 45 -5.72 12.04 4.13
CA GLY A 45 -4.34 12.14 4.62
C GLY A 45 -3.36 12.50 3.50
N ASN A 46 -2.66 13.63 3.68
CA ASN A 46 -1.66 14.11 2.74
C ASN A 46 -0.36 13.27 2.83
N TRP A 47 0.41 13.21 1.75
CA TRP A 47 1.65 12.43 1.66
C TRP A 47 2.65 12.90 2.72
N GLY A 48 2.82 12.11 3.80
CA GLY A 48 3.90 12.32 4.79
C GLY A 48 3.54 13.12 6.04
N LEU A 49 2.27 13.54 6.21
CA LEU A 49 1.80 14.06 7.50
C LEU A 49 0.78 13.06 8.05
N CYS A 50 1.15 12.34 9.12
CA CYS A 50 0.30 11.41 9.88
C CYS A 50 -0.84 12.13 10.61
N TYR A 51 -1.59 12.95 9.88
CA TYR A 51 -2.75 13.70 10.33
C TYR A 51 -3.93 13.35 9.43
N CYS A 52 -5.05 13.01 10.04
CA CYS A 52 -6.29 12.71 9.35
C CYS A 52 -7.34 13.74 9.71
N SER A 53 -7.86 14.49 8.73
CA SER A 53 -8.98 15.40 8.96
C SER A 53 -10.33 14.79 8.60
N LYS A 54 -10.34 13.68 7.86
CA LYS A 54 -11.57 13.02 7.41
C LYS A 54 -11.44 11.51 7.47
N SER A 55 -12.01 10.94 8.52
CA SER A 55 -12.22 9.52 8.68
C SER A 55 -13.53 9.10 8.01
N GLN A 56 -13.53 7.95 7.33
CA GLN A 56 -14.71 7.34 6.74
C GLN A 56 -14.77 5.87 7.11
N GLN A 57 -15.97 5.31 7.07
CA GLN A 57 -16.19 3.89 7.32
C GLN A 57 -15.42 3.00 6.31
N TYR A 58 -14.98 1.84 6.77
CA TYR A 58 -14.27 0.86 5.95
C TYR A 58 -15.10 0.42 4.74
N SER A 59 -16.41 0.25 4.93
CA SER A 59 -17.37 -0.18 3.91
C SER A 59 -17.50 0.79 2.72
N THR A 60 -17.07 2.04 2.86
CA THR A 60 -16.98 2.99 1.73
C THR A 60 -16.00 2.50 0.68
N PHE A 61 -14.85 1.98 1.11
CA PHE A 61 -13.73 1.64 0.23
C PHE A 61 -13.63 0.14 -0.05
N PHE A 62 -14.07 -0.69 0.89
CA PHE A 62 -13.84 -2.13 0.86
C PHE A 62 -15.14 -2.93 1.03
N ASN A 63 -15.13 -4.18 0.58
CA ASN A 63 -16.27 -5.07 0.69
C ASN A 63 -16.39 -5.66 2.11
N LEU A 64 -17.07 -4.93 3.00
CA LEU A 64 -17.24 -5.32 4.40
C LEU A 64 -17.88 -6.71 4.58
N GLN A 65 -18.88 -7.07 3.77
CA GLN A 65 -19.55 -8.37 3.88
C GLN A 65 -18.59 -9.52 3.54
N ARG A 66 -17.78 -9.33 2.49
CA ARG A 66 -16.74 -10.29 2.13
C ARG A 66 -15.68 -10.40 3.22
N MET A 67 -15.23 -9.27 3.79
CA MET A 67 -14.28 -9.27 4.91
C MET A 67 -14.84 -10.02 6.13
N LYS A 68 -16.07 -9.69 6.56
CA LYS A 68 -16.76 -10.36 7.69
C LYS A 68 -16.78 -11.88 7.51
N ARG A 69 -17.21 -12.33 6.33
CA ARG A 69 -17.29 -13.75 5.98
C ARG A 69 -15.91 -14.41 6.03
N LEU A 70 -14.93 -13.89 5.30
CA LEU A 70 -13.60 -14.50 5.21
C LEU A 70 -12.82 -14.45 6.52
N ALA A 71 -12.93 -13.36 7.28
CA ALA A 71 -12.31 -13.26 8.59
C ALA A 71 -12.87 -14.32 9.56
N LYS A 72 -14.18 -14.57 9.50
CA LYS A 72 -14.81 -15.62 10.31
C LYS A 72 -14.40 -17.01 9.86
N GLU A 73 -14.45 -17.30 8.56
CA GLU A 73 -14.11 -18.60 7.99
C GLU A 73 -12.64 -18.96 8.19
N ARG A 74 -11.72 -18.01 7.98
CA ARG A 74 -10.26 -18.28 7.97
C ARG A 74 -9.60 -18.10 9.33
N PHE A 75 -10.11 -17.19 10.16
CA PHE A 75 -9.45 -16.80 11.41
C PHE A 75 -10.37 -16.91 12.63
N GLY A 76 -11.64 -17.28 12.46
CA GLY A 76 -12.60 -17.39 13.56
C GLY A 76 -13.04 -16.05 14.15
N ILE A 77 -12.64 -14.93 13.55
CA ILE A 77 -12.89 -13.56 14.04
C ILE A 77 -14.20 -13.03 13.47
N THR A 78 -15.08 -12.56 14.35
CA THR A 78 -16.24 -11.75 13.96
C THR A 78 -15.82 -10.28 13.86
N ILE A 79 -16.02 -9.69 12.68
CA ILE A 79 -15.67 -8.30 12.39
C ILE A 79 -16.89 -7.39 12.60
N TYR A 80 -16.69 -6.27 13.28
CA TYR A 80 -17.66 -5.19 13.41
C TYR A 80 -17.08 -3.90 12.85
N GLU A 81 -17.89 -3.12 12.15
CA GLU A 81 -17.52 -1.75 11.80
C GLU A 81 -17.74 -0.83 13.02
N TYR A 82 -17.11 0.35 13.01
CA TYR A 82 -17.14 1.27 14.14
C TYR A 82 -18.57 1.67 14.57
N GLU A 83 -19.45 1.97 13.63
CA GLU A 83 -20.86 2.34 13.92
C GLU A 83 -21.67 1.17 14.51
N GLU A 84 -21.36 -0.07 14.13
CA GLU A 84 -22.02 -1.27 14.68
C GLU A 84 -21.60 -1.55 16.13
N SER A 85 -20.55 -0.86 16.60
CA SER A 85 -19.86 -1.19 17.85
C SER A 85 -20.02 -0.16 18.96
N GLN A 86 -20.91 0.84 18.80
CA GLN A 86 -21.05 1.97 19.73
C GLN A 86 -21.21 1.55 21.19
N THR A 87 -21.96 0.48 21.46
CA THR A 87 -22.12 -0.04 22.83
C THR A 87 -20.83 -0.65 23.38
N TYR A 88 -20.05 -1.38 22.56
CA TYR A 88 -18.76 -1.95 22.98
C TYR A 88 -17.70 -0.87 23.23
N LEU A 89 -17.78 0.23 22.49
CA LEU A 89 -16.83 1.33 22.56
C LEU A 89 -16.93 2.16 23.84
N GLN A 90 -17.98 1.96 24.64
CA GLN A 90 -18.11 2.59 25.97
C GLN A 90 -17.10 2.04 26.98
N ASP A 91 -16.55 0.84 26.73
CA ASP A 91 -15.59 0.16 27.59
C ASP A 91 -14.35 -0.27 26.79
N VAL A 92 -13.73 0.71 26.13
CA VAL A 92 -12.48 0.53 25.41
C VAL A 92 -11.30 0.93 26.28
N SER A 93 -10.26 0.10 26.30
CA SER A 93 -9.01 0.44 26.97
C SER A 93 -8.34 1.63 26.29
N GLU A 94 -7.49 2.33 27.03
CA GLU A 94 -6.50 3.19 26.39
C GLU A 94 -5.64 2.41 25.39
N GLU A 95 -5.01 3.13 24.46
CA GLU A 95 -4.00 2.57 23.56
C GLU A 95 -2.87 1.89 24.34
N LEU A 96 -2.55 0.66 23.97
CA LEU A 96 -1.36 -0.01 24.49
C LEU A 96 -0.08 0.66 23.95
N PHE A 97 -0.08 0.99 22.66
CA PHE A 97 0.99 1.70 21.98
C PHE A 97 0.46 2.99 21.36
N ARG A 98 1.02 4.12 21.75
CA ARG A 98 0.69 5.42 21.16
C ARG A 98 1.39 5.58 19.81
N LEU A 99 0.84 6.43 18.93
CA LEU A 99 1.47 6.77 17.65
C LEU A 99 2.92 7.29 17.80
N GLN A 100 3.23 7.99 18.90
CA GLN A 100 4.58 8.50 19.16
C GLN A 100 5.57 7.40 19.61
N ASP A 101 5.07 6.22 19.95
CA ASP A 101 5.91 5.08 20.25
C ASP A 101 6.49 4.48 18.96
N ASN A 102 7.66 5.01 18.61
CA ASN A 102 8.47 4.56 17.48
C ASN A 102 9.32 3.34 17.82
N THR A 103 8.96 2.52 18.83
CA THR A 103 9.65 1.26 19.06
C THR A 103 9.27 0.25 17.99
N LEU A 104 10.20 -0.02 17.09
CA LEU A 104 9.98 -0.87 15.93
C LEU A 104 10.35 -2.30 16.31
N TYR A 105 9.44 -2.99 17.00
CA TYR A 105 9.62 -4.41 17.35
C TYR A 105 9.24 -5.30 16.18
N LEU A 106 9.93 -5.17 15.05
CA LEU A 106 9.74 -6.03 13.89
C LEU A 106 10.11 -7.48 14.23
N LYS A 107 9.13 -8.25 14.68
CA LYS A 107 9.28 -9.62 15.15
C LYS A 107 8.38 -10.59 14.38
N PRO A 108 8.73 -11.88 14.31
CA PRO A 108 7.81 -12.91 13.83
C PRO A 108 6.49 -12.86 14.59
N LEU A 109 5.39 -13.27 13.97
CA LEU A 109 4.04 -13.03 14.52
C LEU A 109 3.85 -13.55 15.94
N SER A 110 4.47 -14.70 16.27
CA SER A 110 4.37 -15.29 17.62
C SER A 110 5.06 -14.44 18.68
N GLU A 111 6.30 -14.00 18.43
CA GLU A 111 7.03 -13.11 19.33
C GLU A 111 6.33 -11.74 19.45
N ALA A 112 5.82 -11.21 18.35
CA ALA A 112 5.05 -9.96 18.36
C ALA A 112 3.83 -10.06 19.27
N ALA A 113 3.06 -11.15 19.17
CA ALA A 113 1.91 -11.39 20.03
C ALA A 113 2.31 -11.55 21.51
N GLU A 114 3.41 -12.26 21.81
CA GLU A 114 3.92 -12.41 23.18
C GLU A 114 4.31 -11.07 23.81
N ILE A 115 5.03 -10.21 23.07
CA ILE A 115 5.38 -8.85 23.54
C ILE A 115 4.12 -8.06 23.88
N ILE A 116 3.11 -8.15 23.03
CA ILE A 116 1.85 -7.42 23.23
C ILE A 116 1.12 -7.94 24.46
N TYR A 117 1.03 -9.26 24.63
CA TYR A 117 0.46 -9.89 25.82
C TYR A 117 1.19 -9.45 27.10
N ASP A 118 2.52 -9.51 27.10
CA ASP A 118 3.35 -9.09 28.23
C ASP A 118 3.17 -7.60 28.58
N MET A 119 3.02 -6.75 27.58
CA MET A 119 2.76 -5.33 27.81
C MET A 119 1.34 -5.09 28.32
N SER A 120 0.35 -5.83 27.81
CA SER A 120 -1.03 -5.76 28.29
C SER A 120 -1.15 -6.13 29.77
N THR A 121 -0.43 -7.17 30.23
CA THR A 121 -0.47 -7.58 31.65
C THR A 121 0.22 -6.59 32.59
N LYS A 122 1.20 -5.83 32.09
CA LYS A 122 1.92 -4.80 32.85
C LYS A 122 1.18 -3.46 32.89
N LYS A 123 0.33 -3.17 31.89
CA LYS A 123 -0.42 -1.92 31.83
C LYS A 123 -1.62 -1.98 32.79
N LYS A 124 -1.59 -1.10 33.78
CA LYS A 124 -2.62 -1.01 34.83
C LYS A 124 -4.03 -0.94 34.23
N ASN A 125 -4.93 -1.80 34.72
CA ASN A 125 -6.34 -1.91 34.36
C ASN A 125 -6.62 -2.22 32.87
N TYR A 126 -5.60 -2.48 32.05
CA TYR A 126 -5.79 -2.66 30.61
C TYR A 126 -6.68 -3.86 30.29
N LEU A 127 -6.44 -4.98 30.97
CA LEU A 127 -7.18 -6.23 30.79
C LEU A 127 -8.58 -6.24 31.43
N GLU A 128 -8.95 -5.18 32.16
CA GLU A 128 -10.27 -5.06 32.81
C GLU A 128 -11.36 -4.55 31.84
N HIS A 129 -10.96 -4.05 30.67
CA HIS A 129 -11.85 -3.51 29.65
C HIS A 129 -12.41 -4.59 28.71
N GLY A 130 -13.69 -4.44 28.33
CA GLY A 130 -14.36 -5.30 27.35
C GLY A 130 -13.78 -5.20 25.94
N VAL A 131 -13.17 -4.07 25.58
CA VAL A 131 -12.45 -3.89 24.31
C VAL A 131 -11.00 -3.48 24.56
N LEU A 132 -10.07 -4.38 24.24
CA LEU A 132 -8.63 -4.08 24.28
C LEU A 132 -8.19 -3.36 23.00
N ASN A 133 -7.64 -2.16 23.14
CA ASN A 133 -7.09 -1.34 22.07
C ASN A 133 -5.57 -1.46 22.02
N ILE A 134 -5.03 -2.08 20.96
CA ILE A 134 -3.59 -2.18 20.72
C ILE A 134 -2.99 -0.80 20.45
N GLY A 135 -3.76 0.12 19.86
CA GLY A 135 -3.23 1.39 19.36
C GLY A 135 -2.39 1.19 18.10
N PHE A 136 -1.22 1.83 18.04
CA PHE A 136 -0.33 1.83 16.88
C PHE A 136 0.35 0.47 16.70
N ALA A 137 -0.28 -0.39 15.89
CA ALA A 137 0.14 -1.76 15.62
C ALA A 137 1.16 -1.86 14.48
N TRP A 138 1.34 -0.78 13.72
CA TRP A 138 2.21 -0.72 12.56
C TRP A 138 3.67 -1.01 12.95
N GLY A 139 4.35 -1.86 12.16
CA GLY A 139 5.78 -2.18 12.37
C GLY A 139 6.06 -3.13 13.54
N ARG A 140 5.03 -3.81 14.07
CA ARG A 140 5.17 -4.82 15.14
C ARG A 140 5.27 -6.26 14.62
N TRP A 141 4.80 -6.52 13.40
CA TRP A 141 4.92 -7.82 12.75
C TRP A 141 5.89 -7.75 11.56
N LYS A 142 6.84 -8.68 11.54
CA LYS A 142 7.75 -8.95 10.43
C LYS A 142 7.71 -10.42 10.08
N GLY A 143 7.15 -10.75 8.93
CA GLY A 143 7.34 -12.07 8.32
C GLY A 143 8.82 -12.32 8.07
N ASP A 144 9.35 -13.40 8.64
CA ASP A 144 10.72 -13.87 8.44
C ASP A 144 10.77 -15.24 7.73
N LYS A 145 9.60 -15.82 7.44
CA LYS A 145 9.40 -17.12 6.82
C LYS A 145 8.31 -17.05 5.77
N PHE A 146 8.38 -17.94 4.79
CA PHE A 146 7.43 -18.03 3.68
C PHE A 146 5.97 -18.21 4.16
N GLU A 147 5.74 -18.94 5.24
CA GLU A 147 4.41 -19.14 5.81
C GLU A 147 3.80 -17.83 6.32
N GLU A 148 4.61 -16.95 6.90
CA GLU A 148 4.15 -15.64 7.36
C GLU A 148 3.90 -14.70 6.16
N ASP A 149 4.64 -14.84 5.07
CA ASP A 149 4.37 -14.11 3.83
C ASP A 149 3.04 -14.53 3.19
N MET A 150 2.76 -15.83 3.17
CA MET A 150 1.47 -16.34 2.71
C MET A 150 0.31 -15.94 3.64
N LEU A 151 0.58 -15.84 4.95
CA LEU A 151 -0.40 -15.32 5.91
C LEU A 151 -0.69 -13.84 5.63
N TYR A 152 0.33 -13.04 5.33
CA TYR A 152 0.16 -11.64 4.94
C TYR A 152 -0.74 -11.53 3.70
N LEU A 153 -0.50 -12.35 2.66
CA LEU A 153 -1.36 -12.39 1.47
C LEU A 153 -2.81 -12.76 1.81
N THR A 154 -3.00 -13.68 2.76
CA THR A 154 -4.34 -14.11 3.20
C THR A 154 -5.09 -13.01 3.94
N PHE A 155 -4.40 -12.19 4.73
CA PHE A 155 -4.98 -10.98 5.35
C PHE A 155 -5.22 -9.89 4.31
N PHE A 156 -4.30 -9.69 3.37
CA PHE A 156 -4.46 -8.71 2.30
C PHE A 156 -5.72 -9.00 1.46
N ASP A 157 -5.99 -10.28 1.18
CA ASP A 157 -7.20 -10.71 0.48
C ASP A 157 -8.49 -10.24 1.17
N LEU A 158 -8.50 -9.96 2.49
CA LEU A 158 -9.66 -9.40 3.16
C LEU A 158 -10.05 -8.00 2.65
N PHE A 159 -9.08 -7.21 2.17
CA PHE A 159 -9.26 -5.81 1.74
C PHE A 159 -9.73 -5.66 0.30
N TYR A 160 -10.58 -6.59 -0.15
CA TYR A 160 -11.13 -6.53 -1.49
C TYR A 160 -11.94 -5.24 -1.70
N PRO A 161 -11.85 -4.58 -2.88
CA PRO A 161 -12.56 -3.33 -3.15
C PRO A 161 -14.06 -3.42 -2.90
N SER A 162 -14.67 -2.31 -2.47
CA SER A 162 -16.13 -2.17 -2.45
C SER A 162 -16.68 -2.27 -3.88
N MET A 163 -17.98 -2.52 -4.02
CA MET A 163 -18.62 -2.60 -5.34
C MET A 163 -18.49 -1.29 -6.13
N ALA A 164 -18.48 -0.15 -5.45
CA ALA A 164 -18.29 1.16 -6.10
C ALA A 164 -16.88 1.27 -6.70
N VAL A 165 -15.84 0.96 -5.93
CA VAL A 165 -14.45 0.96 -6.40
C VAL A 165 -14.25 -0.10 -7.49
N LYS A 166 -14.82 -1.29 -7.32
CA LYS A 166 -14.72 -2.38 -8.30
C LYS A 166 -15.32 -2.01 -9.65
N ARG A 167 -16.46 -1.31 -9.66
CA ARG A 167 -17.04 -0.77 -10.91
C ARG A 167 -16.10 0.18 -11.62
N VAL A 168 -15.44 1.09 -10.89
CA VAL A 168 -14.43 1.98 -11.49
C VAL A 168 -13.30 1.18 -12.15
N ILE A 169 -12.77 0.18 -11.45
CA ILE A 169 -11.71 -0.69 -11.96
C ILE A 169 -12.16 -1.42 -13.23
N ASP A 170 -13.36 -2.00 -13.20
CA ASP A 170 -13.91 -2.79 -14.30
C ASP A 170 -14.28 -1.94 -15.51
N ASP A 171 -14.88 -0.77 -15.30
CA ASP A 171 -15.22 0.16 -16.37
C ASP A 171 -13.96 0.69 -17.05
N TRP A 172 -12.92 1.03 -16.27
CA TRP A 172 -11.64 1.46 -16.83
C TRP A 172 -10.97 0.32 -17.63
N ALA A 173 -10.92 -0.88 -17.07
CA ALA A 173 -10.34 -2.05 -17.73
C ALA A 173 -11.11 -2.42 -19.01
N TRP A 174 -12.44 -2.36 -18.99
CA TRP A 174 -13.28 -2.61 -20.15
C TRP A 174 -13.09 -1.55 -21.23
N LYS A 175 -13.15 -0.26 -20.88
CA LYS A 175 -12.98 0.85 -21.85
C LYS A 175 -11.65 0.75 -22.58
N THR A 176 -10.56 0.65 -21.83
CA THR A 176 -9.21 0.59 -22.43
C THR A 176 -9.00 -0.70 -23.23
N LYS A 177 -9.59 -1.82 -22.80
CA LYS A 177 -9.45 -3.09 -23.53
C LYS A 177 -10.26 -3.11 -24.83
N HIS A 178 -11.48 -2.57 -24.79
CA HIS A 178 -12.45 -2.70 -25.86
C HIS A 178 -12.27 -1.65 -26.95
N PHE A 179 -12.03 -0.40 -26.57
CA PHE A 179 -11.95 0.71 -27.54
C PHE A 179 -10.53 0.99 -28.01
N ASP A 180 -9.54 0.77 -27.14
CA ASP A 180 -8.17 1.15 -27.45
C ASP A 180 -7.35 -0.07 -27.90
N SER A 181 -7.23 -1.09 -27.05
CA SER A 181 -6.46 -2.28 -27.41
C SER A 181 -6.72 -3.52 -26.53
N ASN A 182 -6.75 -4.70 -27.16
CA ASN A 182 -6.77 -5.98 -26.45
C ASN A 182 -5.39 -6.50 -26.00
N GLY A 183 -4.31 -5.73 -26.21
CA GLY A 183 -2.94 -6.09 -25.81
C GLY A 183 -2.70 -6.02 -24.29
N PRO A 184 -1.49 -6.43 -23.85
CA PRO A 184 -1.17 -6.52 -22.43
C PRO A 184 -1.21 -5.14 -21.77
N LEU A 185 -1.67 -5.11 -20.52
CA LEU A 185 -1.61 -3.96 -19.63
C LEU A 185 -0.31 -4.00 -18.82
N ILE A 186 0.50 -2.97 -18.99
CA ILE A 186 1.69 -2.71 -18.19
C ILE A 186 1.39 -1.53 -17.28
N VAL A 187 1.58 -1.71 -15.98
CA VAL A 187 1.49 -0.60 -15.02
C VAL A 187 2.90 -0.19 -14.62
N ILE A 188 3.21 1.10 -14.76
CA ILE A 188 4.48 1.68 -14.36
C ILE A 188 4.20 2.62 -13.19
N HIS A 189 4.73 2.29 -12.01
CA HIS A 189 4.63 3.18 -10.86
C HIS A 189 5.87 4.07 -10.77
N ASN A 190 5.68 5.38 -10.92
CA ASN A 190 6.73 6.37 -10.69
C ASN A 190 6.25 7.49 -9.77
N GLN A 191 7.15 8.03 -8.97
CA GLN A 191 6.89 9.20 -8.14
C GLN A 191 7.59 10.40 -8.77
N ILE A 192 6.81 11.37 -9.26
CA ILE A 192 7.34 12.66 -9.68
C ILE A 192 8.02 13.27 -8.43
N PRO A 193 9.30 13.67 -8.49
CA PRO A 193 9.95 14.33 -7.37
C PRO A 193 9.19 15.62 -7.03
N THR A 194 8.54 15.67 -5.87
CA THR A 194 7.84 16.88 -5.39
C THR A 194 8.78 17.81 -4.62
N SER A 195 9.93 17.31 -4.17
CA SER A 195 11.06 18.10 -3.65
C SER A 195 12.37 17.31 -3.70
N GLU A 196 13.49 18.02 -3.71
CA GLU A 196 14.83 17.43 -3.55
C GLU A 196 14.95 16.77 -2.16
N GLY A 197 15.41 15.51 -2.11
CA GLY A 197 15.88 14.87 -0.87
C GLY A 197 14.94 13.91 -0.13
N ILE A 198 13.73 13.60 -0.59
CA ILE A 198 12.80 12.71 0.15
C ILE A 198 13.26 11.22 0.19
N TYR A 199 14.18 10.79 -0.67
CA TYR A 199 14.59 9.37 -0.79
C TYR A 199 16.09 9.25 -1.16
N PRO A 200 17.00 9.50 -0.21
CA PRO A 200 18.41 9.79 -0.49
C PRO A 200 19.25 8.58 -0.92
N GLY A 201 18.77 7.35 -0.71
CA GLY A 201 19.49 6.15 -1.13
C GLY A 201 18.97 5.50 -2.39
N CYS A 202 17.90 6.03 -2.96
CA CYS A 202 17.30 5.41 -4.12
C CYS A 202 17.93 5.87 -5.43
N GLN A 203 18.43 4.93 -6.25
CA GLN A 203 18.71 5.24 -7.64
C GLN A 203 17.39 5.53 -8.34
N ARG A 204 17.16 6.81 -8.63
CA ARG A 204 16.02 7.28 -9.41
C ARG A 204 16.40 7.33 -10.88
N THR A 205 15.44 7.05 -11.75
CA THR A 205 15.51 7.59 -13.11
C THR A 205 15.38 9.11 -12.98
N GLU A 206 16.44 9.86 -13.24
CA GLU A 206 16.45 11.34 -13.38
C GLU A 206 15.73 11.82 -14.65
N ILE A 207 14.68 11.10 -15.03
CA ILE A 207 14.01 11.28 -16.30
C ILE A 207 12.73 12.06 -16.02
N ASN A 208 12.82 13.38 -16.21
CA ASN A 208 11.68 14.29 -16.21
C ASN A 208 10.78 14.11 -17.45
N ASP A 209 11.25 13.38 -18.46
CA ASP A 209 10.54 13.06 -19.70
C ASP A 209 10.13 11.59 -19.77
N TYR A 210 8.92 11.29 -19.32
CA TYR A 210 8.34 9.95 -19.31
C TYR A 210 8.25 9.31 -20.70
N VAL A 211 8.11 10.13 -21.75
CA VAL A 211 8.12 9.63 -23.12
C VAL A 211 9.51 9.10 -23.47
N SER A 212 10.58 9.82 -23.07
CA SER A 212 11.96 9.32 -23.16
C SER A 212 12.18 8.04 -22.35
N LEU A 213 11.57 7.90 -21.17
CA LEU A 213 11.68 6.68 -20.36
C LEU A 213 11.12 5.46 -21.09
N ILE A 214 9.89 5.57 -21.61
CA ILE A 214 9.24 4.45 -22.30
C ILE A 214 9.95 4.17 -23.63
N THR A 215 10.29 5.20 -24.42
CA THR A 215 10.94 5.02 -25.74
C THR A 215 12.35 4.44 -25.65
N ARG A 216 13.18 4.93 -24.73
CA ARG A 216 14.61 4.60 -24.69
C ARG A 216 14.87 3.28 -23.97
N GLU A 217 14.15 3.04 -22.87
CA GLU A 217 14.43 1.90 -21.99
C GLU A 217 13.50 0.71 -22.26
N MET A 218 12.35 0.91 -22.94
CA MET A 218 11.32 -0.11 -23.07
C MET A 218 10.96 -0.40 -24.54
N SER A 219 11.41 -1.54 -25.07
CA SER A 219 10.96 -2.04 -26.38
C SER A 219 9.58 -2.70 -26.24
N LEU A 220 8.53 -1.87 -26.12
CA LEU A 220 7.15 -2.33 -25.99
C LEU A 220 6.56 -2.74 -27.34
N GLY A 221 5.78 -3.82 -27.34
CA GLY A 221 5.09 -4.28 -28.54
C GLY A 221 3.95 -3.35 -28.95
N LYS A 222 3.59 -3.35 -30.24
CA LYS A 222 2.39 -2.66 -30.73
C LYS A 222 1.15 -3.14 -29.97
N LYS A 223 0.15 -2.27 -29.82
CA LYS A 223 -1.10 -2.53 -29.08
C LYS A 223 -0.90 -2.70 -27.57
N THR A 224 0.28 -2.47 -27.01
CA THR A 224 0.46 -2.48 -25.55
C THR A 224 -0.31 -1.33 -24.92
N ARG A 225 -0.95 -1.59 -23.77
CA ARG A 225 -1.56 -0.56 -22.92
C ARG A 225 -0.64 -0.28 -21.74
N VAL A 226 -0.36 0.98 -21.47
CA VAL A 226 0.53 1.41 -20.38
C VAL A 226 -0.23 2.36 -19.48
N LEU A 227 -0.30 2.07 -18.19
CA LEU A 227 -0.86 2.97 -17.18
C LEU A 227 0.26 3.48 -16.27
N LEU A 228 0.42 4.80 -16.22
CA LEU A 228 1.36 5.49 -15.34
C LEU A 228 0.66 5.87 -14.04
N ILE A 229 1.19 5.39 -12.90
CA ILE A 229 0.64 5.66 -11.57
C ILE A 229 1.71 6.17 -10.61
N GLY A 230 1.27 6.75 -9.48
CA GLY A 230 2.12 7.27 -8.42
C GLY A 230 2.08 8.79 -8.31
N SER A 231 2.76 9.33 -7.29
CA SER A 231 2.65 10.74 -6.91
C SER A 231 2.97 11.68 -8.07
N GLY A 232 2.07 12.62 -8.34
CA GLY A 232 2.12 13.60 -9.41
C GLY A 232 1.35 13.21 -10.68
N PHE A 233 1.05 11.94 -10.91
CA PHE A 233 0.25 11.50 -12.07
C PHE A 233 -1.26 11.64 -11.87
N GLU A 234 -1.69 11.71 -10.61
CA GLU A 234 -3.05 12.06 -10.25
C GLU A 234 -3.39 13.52 -10.61
N LEU A 235 -2.37 14.39 -10.74
CA LEU A 235 -2.51 15.81 -11.05
C LEU A 235 -2.21 16.16 -12.52
N LYS A 236 -1.56 15.27 -13.28
CA LYS A 236 -1.15 15.53 -14.66
C LYS A 236 -1.99 14.74 -15.66
N THR A 237 -2.69 15.47 -16.52
CA THR A 237 -3.49 14.88 -17.60
C THR A 237 -2.59 14.22 -18.65
N SER A 238 -3.13 13.23 -19.35
CA SER A 238 -2.45 12.57 -20.47
C SER A 238 -2.03 13.54 -21.58
N GLU A 239 -2.78 14.63 -21.78
CA GLU A 239 -2.43 15.73 -22.69
C GLU A 239 -1.21 16.52 -22.19
N SER A 240 -1.17 16.90 -20.91
CA SER A 240 -0.03 17.63 -20.33
C SER A 240 1.29 16.86 -20.39
N LEU A 241 1.19 15.52 -20.44
CA LEU A 241 2.31 14.60 -20.56
C LEU A 241 2.61 14.20 -22.01
N ARG A 242 1.88 14.76 -22.99
CA ARG A 242 2.00 14.45 -24.44
C ARG A 242 1.85 12.95 -24.75
N LEU A 243 1.05 12.24 -23.96
CA LEU A 243 0.87 10.78 -24.08
C LEU A 243 0.14 10.39 -25.38
N SER A 244 -0.74 11.25 -25.90
CA SER A 244 -1.47 11.00 -27.16
C SER A 244 -0.55 11.03 -28.38
N GLU A 245 0.38 12.00 -28.44
CA GLU A 245 1.41 12.08 -29.48
C GLU A 245 2.31 10.85 -29.43
N PHE A 246 2.73 10.48 -28.22
CA PHE A 246 3.55 9.30 -27.99
C PHE A 246 2.85 8.01 -28.42
N SER A 247 1.57 7.86 -28.03
CA SER A 247 0.73 6.71 -28.35
C SER A 247 0.62 6.51 -29.87
N SER A 248 0.39 7.61 -30.59
CA SER A 248 0.28 7.61 -32.06
C SER A 248 1.59 7.22 -32.75
N ALA A 249 2.72 7.77 -32.29
CA ALA A 249 4.03 7.51 -32.88
C ALA A 249 4.51 6.05 -32.72
N HIS A 250 4.08 5.36 -31.65
CA HIS A 250 4.59 4.03 -31.29
C HIS A 250 3.54 2.92 -31.38
N SER A 251 2.29 3.26 -31.74
CA SER A 251 1.16 2.31 -31.78
C SER A 251 0.96 1.59 -30.44
N ILE A 252 1.09 2.31 -29.34
CA ILE A 252 0.80 1.88 -27.96
C ILE A 252 -0.19 2.85 -27.35
N HIS A 253 -0.91 2.46 -26.31
CA HIS A 253 -1.89 3.32 -25.65
C HIS A 253 -1.41 3.64 -24.25
N VAL A 254 -1.22 4.92 -23.93
CA VAL A 254 -0.67 5.34 -22.63
C VAL A 254 -1.66 6.21 -21.89
N TYR A 255 -1.88 5.87 -20.62
CA TYR A 255 -2.79 6.52 -19.69
C TYR A 255 -2.02 7.02 -18.46
N SER A 256 -2.58 8.00 -17.76
CA SER A 256 -2.10 8.40 -16.43
C SER A 256 -3.15 8.13 -15.36
N GLN A 257 -2.74 8.12 -14.10
CA GLN A 257 -3.64 7.94 -12.97
C GLN A 257 -4.76 9.00 -12.92
N SER A 258 -4.58 10.17 -13.54
CA SER A 258 -5.64 11.17 -13.72
C SER A 258 -6.81 10.67 -14.58
N ASP A 259 -6.57 9.74 -15.52
CA ASP A 259 -7.64 9.14 -16.33
C ASP A 259 -8.58 8.27 -15.48
N ILE A 260 -8.06 7.67 -14.41
CA ILE A 260 -8.86 6.99 -13.40
C ILE A 260 -9.55 8.02 -12.48
N MET A 261 -8.88 9.13 -12.17
CA MET A 261 -9.37 10.15 -11.22
C MET A 261 -10.73 10.72 -11.63
N ARG A 262 -10.88 11.00 -12.94
CA ARG A 262 -12.14 11.47 -13.53
C ARG A 262 -13.32 10.52 -13.28
N ILE A 263 -13.06 9.22 -13.25
CA ILE A 263 -14.09 8.18 -13.03
C ILE A 263 -14.44 8.09 -11.53
N THR A 264 -13.51 8.45 -10.64
CA THR A 264 -13.69 8.44 -9.19
C THR A 264 -14.28 9.73 -8.62
N ALA A 265 -14.87 10.59 -9.46
CA ALA A 265 -15.38 11.92 -9.05
C ALA A 265 -14.33 12.72 -8.27
N ASP A 266 -13.07 12.65 -8.70
CA ASP A 266 -11.92 13.34 -8.11
C ASP A 266 -11.62 12.98 -6.64
N HIS A 267 -12.12 11.83 -6.17
CA HIS A 267 -11.81 11.34 -4.83
C HIS A 267 -10.45 10.64 -4.78
N GLN A 268 -9.45 11.31 -4.21
CA GLN A 268 -8.05 10.85 -4.19
C GLN A 268 -7.83 9.43 -3.62
N LEU A 269 -8.47 9.08 -2.50
CA LEU A 269 -8.32 7.72 -1.94
C LEU A 269 -8.95 6.63 -2.82
N HIS A 270 -10.14 6.86 -3.40
CA HIS A 270 -10.76 5.95 -4.35
C HIS A 270 -9.88 5.76 -5.60
N ASN A 271 -9.31 6.85 -6.12
CA ASN A 271 -8.39 6.81 -7.24
C ASN A 271 -7.13 5.99 -6.93
N SER A 272 -6.50 6.24 -5.77
CA SER A 272 -5.31 5.51 -5.34
C SER A 272 -5.60 4.02 -5.12
N LEU A 273 -6.78 3.70 -4.55
CA LEU A 273 -7.22 2.32 -4.35
C LEU A 273 -7.50 1.61 -5.68
N ALA A 274 -8.16 2.28 -6.63
CA ALA A 274 -8.38 1.73 -7.97
C ALA A 274 -7.05 1.48 -8.70
N ALA A 275 -6.14 2.46 -8.68
CA ALA A 275 -4.80 2.33 -9.27
C ALA A 275 -4.00 1.18 -8.64
N PHE A 276 -4.06 1.04 -7.31
CA PHE A 276 -3.41 -0.05 -6.58
C PHE A 276 -3.91 -1.43 -7.05
N TRP A 277 -5.24 -1.63 -7.12
CA TRP A 277 -5.80 -2.92 -7.55
C TRP A 277 -5.62 -3.21 -9.03
N ILE A 278 -5.68 -2.19 -9.91
CA ILE A 278 -5.30 -2.34 -11.32
C ILE A 278 -3.85 -2.82 -11.44
N ALA A 279 -2.93 -2.29 -10.61
CA ALA A 279 -1.53 -2.71 -10.60
C ALA A 279 -1.35 -4.15 -10.12
N ILE A 280 -2.14 -4.63 -9.15
CA ILE A 280 -2.14 -6.03 -8.72
C ILE A 280 -2.57 -6.96 -9.87
N GLU A 281 -3.57 -6.56 -10.66
CA GLU A 281 -4.16 -7.39 -11.71
C GLU A 281 -3.48 -7.27 -13.09
N ALA A 282 -2.65 -6.26 -13.32
CA ALA A 282 -1.98 -6.01 -14.60
C ALA A 282 -1.13 -7.19 -15.07
N ASP A 283 -0.92 -7.31 -16.39
CA ASP A 283 -0.08 -8.35 -16.97
C ASP A 283 1.38 -8.17 -16.52
N HIS A 284 1.87 -6.93 -16.49
CA HIS A 284 3.18 -6.60 -15.93
C HIS A 284 3.09 -5.38 -15.01
N PHE A 285 3.94 -5.37 -13.98
CA PHE A 285 4.16 -4.20 -13.15
C PHE A 285 5.63 -3.84 -13.13
N ILE A 286 5.91 -2.55 -13.30
CA ILE A 286 7.26 -2.02 -13.42
C ILE A 286 7.47 -0.96 -12.32
N ALA A 287 8.45 -1.26 -11.48
CA ALA A 287 8.91 -0.38 -10.42
C ALA A 287 9.96 0.62 -10.95
N THR A 288 9.85 1.91 -10.60
CA THR A 288 10.86 2.92 -10.96
C THR A 288 11.53 3.58 -9.76
N THR A 289 11.00 3.35 -8.55
CA THR A 289 11.57 3.84 -7.29
C THR A 289 11.62 2.71 -6.27
N CYS A 290 12.59 2.75 -5.37
CA CYS A 290 12.96 1.68 -4.45
C CYS A 290 12.58 1.94 -2.98
N GLU A 291 11.88 3.05 -2.69
CA GLU A 291 11.52 3.45 -1.33
C GLU A 291 10.03 3.82 -1.15
N SER A 292 9.21 3.61 -2.18
CA SER A 292 7.76 3.81 -2.06
C SER A 292 7.10 2.60 -1.41
N GLN A 293 6.42 2.80 -0.27
CA GLN A 293 5.64 1.73 0.39
C GLN A 293 4.55 1.21 -0.55
N PHE A 294 3.85 2.10 -1.26
CA PHE A 294 2.84 1.76 -2.24
C PHE A 294 3.36 0.72 -3.25
N LEU A 295 4.56 0.97 -3.76
CA LEU A 295 5.24 0.10 -4.71
C LEU A 295 5.70 -1.22 -4.04
N SER A 296 6.29 -1.17 -2.85
CA SER A 296 6.76 -2.35 -2.11
C SER A 296 5.63 -3.37 -1.87
N HIS A 297 4.43 -2.88 -1.56
CA HIS A 297 3.25 -3.74 -1.38
C HIS A 297 2.83 -4.41 -2.69
N ILE A 298 2.70 -3.64 -3.78
CA ILE A 298 2.32 -4.19 -5.09
C ILE A 298 3.32 -5.27 -5.52
N VAL A 299 4.61 -4.99 -5.42
CA VAL A 299 5.67 -5.92 -5.79
C VAL A 299 5.58 -7.20 -4.98
N THR A 300 5.49 -7.08 -3.65
CA THR A 300 5.45 -8.27 -2.79
C THR A 300 4.23 -9.13 -3.07
N ILE A 301 3.04 -8.53 -3.14
CA ILE A 301 1.80 -9.25 -3.41
C ILE A 301 1.88 -9.94 -4.78
N ARG A 302 2.36 -9.25 -5.81
CA ARG A 302 2.52 -9.85 -7.14
C ARG A 302 3.53 -10.98 -7.14
N MET A 303 4.68 -10.85 -6.47
CA MET A 303 5.67 -11.92 -6.35
C MET A 303 5.07 -13.17 -5.69
N LEU A 304 4.34 -13.00 -4.59
CA LEU A 304 3.65 -14.11 -3.90
C LEU A 304 2.55 -14.74 -4.75
N LEU A 305 1.90 -13.96 -5.62
CA LEU A 305 0.91 -14.44 -6.59
C LEU A 305 1.54 -15.00 -7.89
N GLY A 306 2.87 -15.06 -7.99
CA GLY A 306 3.56 -15.50 -9.22
C GLY A 306 3.35 -14.57 -10.42
N ARG A 307 2.98 -13.31 -10.20
CA ARG A 307 2.71 -12.33 -11.26
C ARG A 307 3.97 -11.57 -11.66
N PRO A 308 4.18 -11.28 -12.97
CA PRO A 308 5.40 -10.62 -13.43
C PRO A 308 5.63 -9.23 -12.82
N VAL A 309 6.83 -9.03 -12.28
CA VAL A 309 7.32 -7.74 -11.76
C VAL A 309 8.79 -7.55 -12.15
N CYS A 310 9.21 -6.30 -12.38
CA CYS A 310 10.62 -5.94 -12.58
C CYS A 310 10.85 -4.46 -12.23
N SER A 311 12.11 -4.04 -12.16
CA SER A 311 12.48 -2.63 -11.97
C SER A 311 13.12 -2.02 -13.22
N LEU A 312 12.88 -0.74 -13.49
CA LEU A 312 13.60 -0.02 -14.57
C LEU A 312 15.06 0.26 -14.19
N THR A 313 15.30 0.57 -12.91
CA THR A 313 16.63 0.79 -12.39
C THR A 313 17.22 -0.51 -11.83
N ASP A 314 18.55 -0.57 -11.81
CA ASP A 314 19.26 -1.66 -11.14
C ASP A 314 19.27 -1.38 -9.63
N VAL A 315 18.17 -1.77 -8.99
CA VAL A 315 17.87 -1.50 -7.58
C VAL A 315 18.90 -2.09 -6.61
N THR A 316 19.69 -3.09 -7.02
CA THR A 316 20.81 -3.59 -6.20
C THR A 316 21.93 -2.57 -6.02
N LYS A 317 21.97 -1.52 -6.86
CA LYS A 317 22.90 -0.39 -6.74
C LYS A 317 22.39 0.74 -5.84
N SER A 318 21.16 0.63 -5.34
CA SER A 318 20.60 1.59 -4.39
C SER A 318 21.15 1.32 -2.99
N ILE A 319 21.27 2.37 -2.17
CA ILE A 319 21.73 2.25 -0.78
C ILE A 319 20.53 1.80 0.06
N HIS A 320 20.67 0.72 0.82
CA HIS A 320 19.63 0.29 1.75
C HIS A 320 19.38 1.37 2.82
N PRO A 321 18.13 1.64 3.27
CA PRO A 321 17.84 2.66 4.29
C PRO A 321 18.67 2.54 5.57
N ASN A 322 18.92 1.29 6.01
CA ASN A 322 19.78 1.01 7.17
C ASN A 322 21.26 1.42 6.97
N ALA A 323 21.72 1.54 5.73
CA ALA A 323 23.07 1.97 5.35
C ALA A 323 23.17 3.48 5.10
N TYR A 324 22.12 4.27 5.36
CA TYR A 324 22.15 5.72 5.14
C TYR A 324 23.24 6.41 5.97
N PRO A 325 23.94 7.41 5.40
CA PRO A 325 24.84 8.27 6.15
C PRO A 325 24.14 8.89 7.37
N SER A 326 24.86 9.08 8.47
CA SER A 326 24.33 9.59 9.74
C SER A 326 23.59 10.93 9.60
N LYS A 327 23.98 11.80 8.66
CA LYS A 327 23.29 13.05 8.32
C LYS A 327 21.80 12.85 7.92
N PHE A 328 21.46 11.70 7.34
CA PHE A 328 20.07 11.34 7.02
C PHE A 328 19.37 10.56 8.15
N LYS A 329 20.13 10.14 9.17
CA LYS A 329 19.62 9.41 10.34
C LYS A 329 19.32 10.35 11.53
N ASN A 330 20.06 11.46 11.67
CA ASN A 330 20.10 12.27 12.90
C ASN A 330 19.87 13.80 12.72
N ASN A 331 19.54 14.34 11.54
CA ASN A 331 19.44 15.79 11.41
C ASN A 331 18.08 16.34 11.89
N GLY A 332 18.10 17.01 13.05
CA GLY A 332 17.05 17.90 13.54
C GLY A 332 16.77 19.13 12.67
N GLU A 333 17.47 19.30 11.54
CA GLU A 333 17.15 20.32 10.52
C GLU A 333 15.90 19.99 9.70
N TYR A 334 15.50 18.72 9.65
CA TYR A 334 14.21 18.32 9.10
C TYR A 334 13.16 18.35 10.21
N ASN A 335 12.66 19.54 10.58
CA ASN A 335 11.52 19.81 11.51
C ASN A 335 10.44 18.69 11.55
N GLY A 336 10.68 17.58 12.27
CA GLY A 336 9.79 16.43 12.27
C GLY A 336 9.58 15.71 10.91
N ARG A 337 10.36 16.04 9.87
CA ARG A 337 10.26 15.45 8.52
C ARG A 337 11.34 14.39 8.29
N VAL A 338 11.43 13.41 9.18
CA VAL A 338 12.30 12.24 8.96
C VAL A 338 11.94 11.63 7.60
N PRO A 339 12.91 11.35 6.71
CA PRO A 339 12.65 10.71 5.42
C PRO A 339 12.00 9.36 5.67
N TYR A 340 10.70 9.26 5.34
CA TYR A 340 9.87 8.07 5.17
C TYR A 340 10.40 6.78 5.86
N ARG A 341 10.59 6.82 7.18
CA ARG A 341 11.20 5.71 7.94
C ARG A 341 10.11 4.78 8.46
N PHE A 342 9.45 4.12 7.52
CA PHE A 342 8.51 3.05 7.80
C PHE A 342 9.25 1.69 7.67
N PRO A 343 9.84 1.13 8.75
CA PRO A 343 10.28 -0.27 8.79
C PRO A 343 9.16 -1.27 8.45
N HIS A 344 9.21 -1.83 7.25
CA HIS A 344 8.31 -2.91 6.83
C HIS A 344 9.13 -4.20 6.64
N PRO A 345 8.61 -5.42 6.87
CA PRO A 345 9.28 -6.68 6.49
C PRO A 345 9.78 -6.67 5.04
N TYR A 346 8.88 -6.24 4.15
CA TYR A 346 9.11 -6.02 2.72
C TYR A 346 9.76 -4.68 2.38
N GLN A 347 10.21 -3.90 3.37
CA GLN A 347 11.10 -2.78 3.10
C GLN A 347 12.35 -3.38 2.49
N GLY A 348 12.51 -3.15 1.19
CA GLY A 348 13.60 -3.72 0.44
C GLY A 348 13.32 -5.01 -0.32
N SER A 349 12.07 -5.51 -0.38
CA SER A 349 11.68 -6.49 -1.42
C SER A 349 12.08 -6.00 -2.82
N LEU A 350 12.13 -4.69 -2.99
CA LEU A 350 12.60 -4.02 -4.20
C LEU A 350 14.07 -4.28 -4.50
N TYR A 351 14.95 -4.46 -3.52
CA TYR A 351 16.36 -4.83 -3.77
C TYR A 351 16.52 -6.25 -4.33
N THR A 352 15.45 -7.05 -4.35
CA THR A 352 15.45 -8.41 -4.94
C THR A 352 14.91 -8.44 -6.37
N LEU A 353 14.42 -7.31 -6.89
CA LEU A 353 13.88 -7.25 -8.25
C LEU A 353 14.99 -7.29 -9.28
N GLU A 354 14.79 -8.10 -10.32
CA GLU A 354 15.59 -8.02 -11.53
C GLU A 354 15.26 -6.75 -12.32
N LYS A 355 16.28 -6.15 -12.94
CA LYS A 355 16.09 -5.13 -13.96
C LYS A 355 15.26 -5.72 -15.11
N CYS A 356 14.26 -4.97 -15.58
CA CYS A 356 13.40 -5.37 -16.69
C CYS A 356 14.23 -5.73 -17.93
N LYS A 357 13.93 -6.88 -18.53
CA LYS A 357 14.49 -7.33 -19.80
C LYS A 357 13.44 -7.13 -20.88
N PHE A 358 13.78 -6.39 -21.93
CA PHE A 358 12.87 -6.08 -23.02
C PHE A 358 13.24 -6.87 -24.30
N PRO A 359 12.26 -7.31 -25.11
CA PRO A 359 10.81 -7.21 -24.87
C PRO A 359 10.38 -8.01 -23.65
N LEU A 360 9.41 -7.50 -22.89
CA LEU A 360 8.92 -8.20 -21.69
C LEU A 360 8.39 -9.56 -22.11
N GLN A 361 9.00 -10.62 -21.59
CA GLN A 361 8.55 -11.97 -21.84
C GLN A 361 7.47 -12.30 -20.81
N ASN A 362 6.34 -12.82 -21.28
CA ASN A 362 5.39 -13.52 -20.42
C ASN A 362 6.10 -14.79 -19.91
N ARG A 363 6.85 -14.69 -18.81
CA ARG A 363 7.28 -15.89 -18.09
C ARG A 363 6.04 -16.45 -17.43
N ILE A 364 5.48 -17.49 -18.03
CA ILE A 364 4.60 -18.42 -17.32
C ILE A 364 5.54 -19.14 -16.36
N LEU A 365 5.50 -18.77 -15.08
CA LEU A 365 6.14 -19.53 -14.00
C LEU A 365 5.36 -20.81 -13.74
#